data_AF-X7YL32-F1
#
_entry.id   AF-X7YL32-F1
#
_cell.length_a   1.000
_cell.length_b   1.000
_cell.length_c   1.000
_cell.angle_alpha   90.00
_cell.angle_beta   90.00
_cell.angle_gamma   90.00
#
_symmetry.space_group_name_H-M   'P 1'
#
loop_
_entity.id
_entity.type
_entity.pdbx_description
1 polymer ?
#
loop_
_entity_poly.entity_id
_entity_poly.type
_entity_poly.pdbx_seq_one_letter_code
_entity_poly.pdbx_strand_id
1 'polypeptide(L)' 'MLTTTGLADRLDGHEVAVIDIDDPAVETQPGTALPARFLRTSPT' A
#
# COMPACT_ATOMS: atom_id res chain seq x y z
N MET A 1 -15.00 19.11 7.34
CA MET A 1 -13.54 19.04 7.59
C MET A 1 -13.09 17.66 7.15
N LEU A 2 -12.04 17.54 6.34
CA LEU A 2 -11.57 16.26 5.81
C LEU A 2 -10.30 15.85 6.55
N THR A 3 -10.34 14.76 7.30
CA THR A 3 -9.17 14.16 7.97
C THR A 3 -9.00 12.74 7.48
N THR A 4 -7.78 12.21 7.51
CA THR A 4 -7.47 10.82 7.10
C THR A 4 -8.28 9.81 7.92
N THR A 5 -8.47 10.07 9.22
CA THR A 5 -9.35 9.30 10.11
C THR A 5 -10.82 9.40 9.73
N GLY A 6 -11.33 10.61 9.45
CA GLY A 6 -12.73 10.79 9.02
C GLY A 6 -13.02 10.24 7.61
N LEU A 7 -11.97 9.98 6.81
CA LEU A 7 -12.06 9.23 5.56
C LEU A 7 -12.06 7.73 5.79
N ALA A 8 -11.28 7.23 6.75
CA ALA A 8 -11.26 5.82 7.14
C ALA A 8 -12.62 5.35 7.65
N ASP A 9 -13.31 6.18 8.44
CA ASP A 9 -14.67 5.90 8.93
C ASP A 9 -15.70 5.67 7.79
N ARG A 10 -15.44 6.19 6.59
CA ARG A 10 -16.31 5.97 5.42
C ARG A 10 -16.04 4.66 4.69
N LEU A 11 -14.86 4.08 4.92
CA LEU A 11 -14.47 2.76 4.41
C LEU A 11 -14.85 1.65 5.39
N ASP A 12 -15.32 2.02 6.59
CA ASP A 12 -15.79 1.08 7.59
C ASP A 12 -16.96 0.25 7.02
N GLY A 13 -16.81 -1.08 7.03
CA GLY A 13 -17.72 -2.03 6.37
C GLY A 13 -17.33 -2.47 4.95
N HIS A 14 -16.26 -1.91 4.37
CA HIS A 14 -15.61 -2.46 3.17
C HIS A 14 -14.38 -3.27 3.59
N GLU A 15 -14.15 -4.41 2.94
CA GLU A 15 -13.00 -5.28 3.25
C GLU A 15 -11.71 -4.76 2.59
N VAL A 16 -11.36 -3.51 2.89
CA VAL A 16 -10.19 -2.83 2.35
C VAL A 16 -9.28 -2.34 3.46
N ALA A 17 -7.97 -2.50 3.27
CA ALA A 17 -6.99 -1.99 4.21
C ALA A 17 -6.82 -0.48 4.01
N VAL A 18 -6.96 0.29 5.10
CA VAL A 18 -6.61 1.71 5.13
C VAL A 18 -5.16 1.83 5.59
N ILE A 19 -4.35 2.57 4.82
CA ILE A 19 -2.94 2.80 5.10
C ILE A 19 -2.76 4.29 5.38
N ASP A 20 -2.11 4.61 6.49
CA ASP A 20 -1.68 5.98 6.79
C ASP A 20 -0.32 6.24 6.15
N ILE A 21 -0.23 7.31 5.35
CA ILE A 21 1.00 7.69 4.66
C ILE A 21 1.96 8.46 5.56
N ASP A 22 1.44 9.07 6.62
CA ASP A 22 2.23 9.83 7.60
C ASP A 22 2.72 8.92 8.74
N ASP A 23 2.49 7.60 8.64
CA ASP A 23 3.01 6.62 9.60
C ASP A 23 4.56 6.62 9.56
N PRO A 24 5.24 6.86 10.70
CA PRO A 24 6.70 6.88 10.76
C PRO A 24 7.40 5.61 10.27
N ALA A 25 6.70 4.47 10.25
CA ALA A 25 7.23 3.23 9.68
C ALA A 25 7.48 3.35 8.17
N VAL A 26 6.70 4.17 7.44
CA VAL A 26 6.86 4.41 5.99
C VAL A 26 8.24 4.99 5.69
N GLU A 27 8.75 5.87 6.54
CA GLU A 27 10.09 6.48 6.41
C GLU A 27 11.22 5.45 6.46
N THR A 28 10.97 4.29 7.08
CA THR A 28 11.96 3.21 7.21
C THR A 28 11.82 2.13 6.12
N GLN A 29 10.77 2.20 5.29
CA GLN A 29 10.54 1.23 4.23
C GLN A 29 11.52 1.44 3.06
N PRO A 30 11.96 0.34 2.41
CA PRO A 30 12.90 0.44 1.29
C PRO A 30 12.21 1.04 0.05
N GLY A 31 12.68 2.20 -0.39
CA GLY A 31 12.29 2.81 -1.68
C GLY A 31 12.92 2.14 -2.92
N THR A 32 13.46 0.93 -2.78
CA THR A 32 14.09 0.20 -3.88
C THR A 32 13.02 -0.26 -4.86
N ALA A 33 13.25 -0.05 -6.16
CA ALA A 33 12.33 -0.49 -7.19
C ALA A 33 12.04 -2.00 -7.07
N LEU A 34 10.76 -2.35 -7.18
CA LEU A 34 10.34 -3.76 -7.17
C LEU A 34 11.03 -4.50 -8.33
N PRO A 35 11.45 -5.76 -8.12
CA PRO A 35 12.05 -6.54 -9.18
C PRO A 35 11.08 -6.66 -10.35
N ALA A 36 11.61 -6.54 -11.57
CA ALA A 36 10.82 -6.74 -12.78
C ALA A 36 10.14 -8.11 -12.71
N ARG A 37 8.87 -8.16 -13.12
CA ARG A 37 8.09 -9.41 -13.13
C ARG A 37 8.86 -10.48 -13.90
N PHE A 38 9.30 -11.51 -13.19
CA PHE A 38 9.98 -12.65 -13.81
C PHE A 38 8.92 -13.46 -14.56
N LEU A 39 8.83 -13.28 -15.88
CA LEU A 39 8.02 -14.15 -16.74
C LEU A 39 8.77 -15.47 -16.86
N ARG A 40 8.34 -16.50 -16.12
CA ARG A 40 8.81 -17.88 -16.32
C ARG A 40 8.28 -18.39 -17.65
N THR A 41 8.91 -17.97 -18.74
CA THR A 41 8.82 -18.67 -20.01
C THR A 41 9.92 -19.73 -20.01
N SER A 42 9.53 -20.99 -19.97
CA SER A 42 10.46 -22.08 -20.23
C SER A 42 10.94 -21.95 -21.68
N PRO A 43 12.25 -21.89 -21.97
CA PRO A 43 12.70 -22.20 -23.31
C PRO A 43 12.56 -23.72 -23.49
N THR A 44 11.88 -24.11 -24.57
CA THR A 44 11.81 -25.50 -25.05
C THR A 44 13.19 -26.02 -25.41
#